data_AF-A0A9D6SBV7-F1
#
_entry.id   AF-A0A9D6SBV7-F1
#
_cell.length_a   1.000
_cell.length_b   1.000
_cell.length_c   1.000
_cell.angle_alpha   90.00
_cell.angle_beta   90.00
_cell.angle_gamma   90.00
#
_symmetry.space_group_name_H-M   'P 1'
#
loop_
_entity.id
_entity.type
_entity.pdbx_description
1 polymer ?
#
loop_
_entity_poly.entity_id
_entity_poly.type
_entity_poly.pdbx_seq_one_letter_code
_entity_poly.pdbx_strand_id
1 'polypeptide(L)'
;MDNLALHAVYLDLRETFLGGTLAGVESLLPTDFLLRFSPPARTHLVLSVHPGLAGMFPWRRPPAPRPPAPGSFALLLHRTLSGARLEALDKEWPERIVRFRFGGAGPGGRSADSLLIAEFLGRSANLILAGSDGTILGTARRLRSEFRRPEPGARYEPPPGPPGAGAEAEPGHATPQPPPQAALGAIREGRWDPVLHLAAPAGAGPAEPIDRRTAILAPVALAGNPAHRQVRFRRAGEAAEALLLLLLRHRRFAADRDALSRAVAAEVRRARRRIEGIEADRERFRDPDSLRFRGEALLAGIASAEVEGGRARVRNPYDPAGGRVDIELPAPGRSLAENAGIWFRRHRRACRGGERAERRLQAARERAAVLQGLVRSARACGTDSELQGLEARLEAVGVLRPPEERSRAVPARRRDFGRFRRVTSPDGFTVYVGRNARENDELTFRIAGDSDFWFHAAGVPGGHVLVRNPARRRDLPAPTLRFAAAAAAWY
;
A
#
# COMPACT_ATOMS: atom_id res chain seq x y z
N MET A 1 -3.54 1.12 -26.48
CA MET A 1 -3.66 1.63 -27.86
C MET A 1 -2.93 0.69 -28.82
N ASP A 2 -3.47 0.36 -29.99
CA ASP A 2 -2.71 -0.34 -31.04
C ASP A 2 -1.74 0.63 -31.76
N ASN A 3 -0.92 0.13 -32.69
CA ASN A 3 0.10 0.97 -33.33
C ASN A 3 -0.48 2.02 -34.29
N LEU A 4 -1.58 1.71 -34.96
CA LEU A 4 -2.22 2.60 -35.93
C LEU A 4 -2.88 3.76 -35.20
N ALA A 5 -3.67 3.48 -34.16
CA ALA A 5 -4.24 4.48 -33.26
C ALA A 5 -3.14 5.31 -32.59
N LEU A 6 -2.05 4.67 -32.14
CA LEU A 6 -0.91 5.37 -31.55
C LEU A 6 -0.27 6.36 -32.54
N HIS A 7 -0.13 5.97 -33.82
CA HIS A 7 0.43 6.84 -34.84
C HIS A 7 -0.49 8.02 -35.17
N ALA A 8 -1.81 7.78 -35.31
CA ALA A 8 -2.79 8.84 -35.54
C ALA A 8 -2.79 9.86 -34.38
N VAL A 9 -2.80 9.37 -33.13
CA VAL A 9 -2.72 10.23 -31.94
C VAL A 9 -1.38 10.96 -31.88
N TYR A 10 -0.27 10.31 -32.22
CA TYR A 10 1.05 10.95 -32.29
C TYR A 10 1.06 12.16 -33.24
N LEU A 11 0.42 12.08 -34.41
CA LEU A 11 0.36 13.19 -35.36
C LEU A 11 -0.41 14.40 -34.77
N ASP A 12 -1.56 14.16 -34.16
CA ASP A 12 -2.34 15.21 -33.46
C ASP A 12 -1.55 15.84 -32.31
N LEU A 13 -0.83 15.02 -31.53
CA LEU A 13 -0.02 15.49 -30.41
C LEU A 13 1.21 16.27 -30.88
N ARG A 14 1.83 15.90 -32.00
CA ARG A 14 2.97 16.63 -32.57
C ARG A 14 2.55 18.04 -32.99
N GLU A 15 1.38 18.20 -33.62
CA GLU A 15 0.81 19.53 -33.93
C GLU A 15 0.55 20.34 -32.64
N THR A 16 0.09 19.67 -31.58
CA THR A 16 -0.37 20.35 -30.35
C THR A 16 0.76 20.75 -29.38
N PHE A 17 1.79 19.89 -29.22
CA PHE A 17 2.76 19.98 -28.13
C PHE A 17 4.16 20.42 -28.55
N LEU A 18 4.51 20.31 -29.83
CA LEU A 18 5.85 20.65 -30.31
C LEU A 18 6.15 22.14 -30.05
N GLY A 19 7.31 22.42 -29.49
CA GLY A 19 7.71 23.76 -29.08
C GLY A 19 7.10 24.25 -27.76
N GLY A 20 6.22 23.47 -27.13
CA GLY A 20 5.63 23.81 -25.83
C GLY A 20 6.59 23.58 -24.66
N THR A 21 6.48 24.41 -23.62
CA THR A 21 7.28 24.28 -22.39
C THR A 21 6.56 23.39 -21.38
N LEU A 22 7.27 22.44 -20.76
CA LEU A 22 6.72 21.60 -19.71
C LEU A 22 6.69 22.35 -18.38
N ALA A 23 5.51 22.63 -17.85
CA ALA A 23 5.31 23.25 -16.53
C ALA A 23 5.59 22.27 -15.37
N GLY A 24 5.29 20.98 -15.57
CA GLY A 24 5.56 19.96 -14.57
C GLY A 24 4.99 18.59 -14.88
N VAL A 25 5.40 17.60 -14.10
CA VAL A 25 4.94 16.20 -14.21
C VAL A 25 4.31 15.70 -12.91
N GLU A 26 3.20 14.98 -13.05
CA GLU A 26 2.43 14.39 -11.94
C GLU A 26 2.17 12.90 -12.19
N SER A 27 1.95 12.15 -11.11
CA SER A 27 1.46 10.76 -11.19
C SER A 27 -0.03 10.74 -10.88
N LEU A 28 -0.84 10.28 -11.84
CA LEU A 28 -2.28 10.07 -11.65
C LEU A 28 -2.54 8.74 -10.95
N LEU A 29 -1.79 7.72 -11.38
CA LEU A 29 -1.70 6.37 -10.85
C LEU A 29 -0.23 5.91 -10.99
N PRO A 30 0.20 4.80 -10.36
CA PRO A 30 1.60 4.37 -10.39
C PRO A 30 2.22 4.17 -11.78
N THR A 31 1.39 4.01 -12.82
CA THR A 31 1.80 3.75 -14.21
C THR A 31 1.31 4.82 -15.18
N ASP A 32 0.77 5.93 -14.68
CA ASP A 32 0.06 6.93 -15.48
C ASP A 32 0.57 8.33 -15.10
N PHE A 33 1.23 8.99 -16.04
CA PHE A 33 1.98 10.23 -15.82
C PHE A 33 1.34 11.37 -16.60
N LEU A 34 0.95 12.44 -15.89
CA LEU A 34 0.42 13.67 -16.49
C LEU A 34 1.55 14.68 -16.67
N LEU A 35 1.87 15.00 -17.92
CA LEU A 35 2.79 16.04 -18.34
C LEU A 35 1.98 17.31 -18.60
N ARG A 36 2.16 18.33 -17.75
CA ARG A 36 1.52 19.63 -17.89
C ARG A 36 2.41 20.56 -18.67
N PHE A 37 1.92 21.05 -19.79
CA PHE A 37 2.53 22.12 -20.58
C PHE A 37 2.03 23.50 -20.13
N SER A 38 2.92 24.49 -20.15
CA SER A 38 2.62 25.89 -19.83
C SER A 38 1.67 26.52 -20.86
N PRO A 39 0.90 27.55 -20.48
CA PRO A 39 0.15 28.36 -21.42
C PRO A 39 1.02 28.83 -22.60
N PRO A 40 0.46 28.94 -23.82
CA PRO A 40 -0.97 28.90 -24.14
C PRO A 40 -1.56 27.49 -24.29
N ALA A 41 -0.81 26.43 -23.99
CA ALA A 41 -1.29 25.06 -24.11
C ALA A 41 -2.54 24.84 -23.22
N ARG A 42 -3.70 24.67 -23.87
CA ARG A 42 -4.95 24.27 -23.23
C ARG A 42 -5.07 22.75 -23.05
N THR A 43 -4.11 21.99 -23.57
CA THR A 43 -4.11 20.53 -23.56
C THR A 43 -2.84 20.06 -22.89
N HIS A 44 -2.96 19.02 -22.07
CA HIS A 44 -1.87 18.35 -21.39
C HIS A 44 -1.76 16.90 -21.86
N LEU A 45 -0.67 16.22 -21.54
CA LEU A 45 -0.38 14.88 -22.08
C LEU A 45 -0.34 13.85 -20.97
N VAL A 46 -1.12 12.78 -21.08
CA VAL A 46 -1.02 11.60 -20.23
C VAL A 46 -0.24 10.52 -20.96
N LEU A 47 0.86 10.07 -20.36
CA LEU A 47 1.61 8.89 -20.78
C LEU A 47 1.25 7.74 -19.84
N SER A 48 0.59 6.72 -20.36
CA SER A 48 0.31 5.49 -19.60
C SER A 48 1.22 4.37 -20.06
N VAL A 49 1.87 3.73 -19.09
CA VAL A 49 2.66 2.50 -19.28
C VAL A 49 2.03 1.31 -18.56
N HIS A 50 0.75 1.43 -18.23
CA HIS A 50 -0.02 0.33 -17.70
C HIS A 50 -0.19 -0.76 -18.78
N PRO A 51 0.00 -2.05 -18.49
CA PRO A 51 -0.11 -3.11 -19.50
C PRO A 51 -1.41 -3.10 -20.31
N GLY A 52 -2.53 -2.74 -19.67
CA GLY A 52 -3.84 -2.62 -20.34
C GLY A 52 -4.07 -1.29 -21.08
N LEU A 53 -3.42 -0.20 -20.64
CA LEU A 53 -3.70 1.17 -21.13
C LEU A 53 -2.53 1.79 -21.92
N ALA A 54 -1.43 1.05 -22.13
CA ALA A 54 -0.22 1.57 -22.76
C ALA A 54 -0.53 2.42 -24.00
N GLY A 55 -0.19 3.71 -23.91
CA GLY A 55 -0.48 4.72 -24.91
C GLY A 55 -0.28 6.14 -24.40
N MET A 56 -0.54 7.09 -25.28
CA MET A 56 -0.48 8.53 -25.02
C MET A 56 -1.85 9.15 -25.28
N PHE A 57 -2.24 10.09 -24.44
CA PHE A 57 -3.58 10.62 -24.43
C PHE A 57 -3.55 12.12 -24.14
N PRO A 58 -4.11 12.98 -25.01
CA PRO A 58 -4.31 14.37 -24.65
C PRO A 58 -5.40 14.48 -23.56
N TRP A 59 -5.28 15.49 -22.71
CA TRP A 59 -6.29 15.84 -21.72
C TRP A 59 -6.39 17.37 -21.63
N ARG A 60 -7.52 17.92 -22.09
CA ARG A 60 -7.76 19.37 -22.19
C ARG A 60 -8.02 20.02 -20.83
N ARG A 61 -8.69 19.30 -19.92
CA ARG A 61 -9.11 19.86 -18.63
C ARG A 61 -8.83 18.90 -17.48
N PRO A 62 -7.55 18.57 -17.21
CA PRO A 62 -7.21 17.85 -16.00
C PRO A 62 -7.51 18.68 -14.75
N PRO A 63 -7.74 18.03 -13.59
CA PRO A 63 -7.87 18.71 -12.31
C PRO A 63 -6.67 19.60 -11.98
N ALA A 64 -6.82 20.45 -10.96
CA ALA A 64 -5.77 21.30 -10.44
C ALA A 64 -4.48 20.50 -10.12
N PRO A 65 -3.29 21.12 -10.31
CA PRO A 65 -2.03 20.43 -10.14
C PRO A 65 -1.80 19.95 -8.71
N ARG A 66 -1.11 18.82 -8.58
CA ARG A 66 -0.73 18.21 -7.31
C ARG A 66 0.78 17.93 -7.28
N PRO A 67 1.47 18.17 -6.16
CA PRO A 67 2.89 17.85 -6.07
C PRO A 67 3.12 16.33 -6.20
N PRO A 68 4.14 15.89 -6.97
CA PRO A 68 4.46 14.48 -7.08
C PRO A 68 4.93 13.90 -5.74
N ALA A 69 4.59 12.63 -5.48
CA ALA A 69 4.99 11.95 -4.26
C ALA A 69 6.53 11.84 -4.15
N PRO A 70 7.12 12.03 -2.95
CA PRO A 70 8.56 11.88 -2.73
C PRO A 70 9.08 10.51 -3.20
N GLY A 71 10.22 10.51 -3.92
CA GLY A 71 10.88 9.29 -4.40
C GLY A 71 10.22 8.61 -5.60
N SER A 72 9.14 9.17 -6.16
CA SER A 72 8.49 8.63 -7.36
C SER A 72 9.26 8.96 -8.64
N PHE A 73 9.08 8.16 -9.69
CA PHE A 73 9.61 8.48 -11.03
C PHE A 73 9.03 9.80 -11.58
N ALA A 74 7.78 10.14 -11.23
CA ALA A 74 7.19 11.43 -11.59
C ALA A 74 7.94 12.62 -11.00
N LEU A 75 8.46 12.51 -9.77
CA LEU A 75 9.31 13.53 -9.16
C LEU A 75 10.64 13.70 -9.92
N LEU A 76 11.25 12.59 -10.39
CA LEU A 76 12.44 12.66 -11.23
C LEU A 76 12.14 13.40 -12.54
N LEU A 77 11.06 13.03 -13.24
CA LEU A 77 10.63 13.73 -14.45
C LEU A 77 10.35 15.21 -14.18
N HIS A 78 9.63 15.53 -13.10
CA HIS A 78 9.34 16.91 -12.73
C HIS A 78 10.63 17.70 -12.47
N ARG A 79 11.58 17.15 -11.71
CA ARG A 79 12.83 17.84 -11.40
C ARG A 79 13.72 18.05 -12.63
N THR A 80 13.74 17.09 -13.56
CA THR A 80 14.63 17.14 -14.73
C THR A 80 14.02 17.90 -15.90
N LEU A 81 12.71 17.80 -16.12
CA LEU A 81 12.06 18.30 -17.33
C LEU A 81 11.24 19.59 -17.13
N SER A 82 10.91 20.00 -15.89
CA SER A 82 10.13 21.23 -15.69
C SER A 82 10.92 22.46 -16.14
N GLY A 83 10.28 23.30 -16.95
CA GLY A 83 10.87 24.45 -17.62
C GLY A 83 11.51 24.11 -18.97
N ALA A 84 11.70 22.84 -19.31
CA ALA A 84 12.27 22.45 -20.59
C ALA A 84 11.23 22.56 -21.72
N ARG A 85 11.71 22.92 -22.92
CA ARG A 85 10.90 23.00 -24.14
C ARG A 85 10.92 21.66 -24.86
N LEU A 86 9.77 21.19 -25.33
CA LEU A 86 9.70 20.01 -26.20
C LEU A 86 10.18 20.38 -27.60
N GLU A 87 11.43 20.06 -27.91
CA GLU A 87 12.07 20.41 -29.19
C GLU A 87 11.76 19.40 -30.29
N ALA A 88 11.52 18.14 -29.92
CA ALA A 88 11.08 17.13 -30.86
C ALA A 88 10.20 16.06 -30.23
N LEU A 89 9.32 15.53 -31.07
CA LEU A 89 8.45 14.42 -30.78
C LEU A 89 8.53 13.47 -31.96
N ASP A 90 9.19 12.33 -31.78
CA ASP A 90 9.56 11.39 -32.84
C ASP A 90 8.95 10.01 -32.57
N LYS A 91 8.21 9.49 -33.54
CA LYS A 91 7.73 8.09 -33.57
C LYS A 91 8.11 7.46 -34.91
N GLU A 92 8.85 6.37 -34.87
CA GLU A 92 9.15 5.56 -36.05
C GLU A 92 8.02 4.54 -36.29
N TRP A 93 7.67 4.33 -37.55
CA TRP A 93 6.81 3.21 -37.94
C TRP A 93 7.70 2.02 -38.34
N PRO A 94 7.38 0.77 -37.95
CA PRO A 94 6.20 0.30 -37.22
C PRO A 94 6.36 0.32 -35.69
N GLU A 95 7.40 0.93 -35.15
CA GLU A 95 7.71 0.87 -33.72
C GLU A 95 6.64 1.51 -32.82
N ARG A 96 6.38 0.87 -31.68
CA ARG A 96 5.50 1.41 -30.62
C ARG A 96 6.29 2.19 -29.57
N ILE A 97 7.35 2.85 -30.01
CA ILE A 97 8.26 3.65 -29.20
C ILE A 97 8.10 5.10 -29.64
N VAL A 98 7.90 6.00 -28.67
CA VAL A 98 7.84 7.43 -28.93
C VAL A 98 8.87 8.15 -28.08
N ARG A 99 9.62 9.05 -28.71
CA ARG A 99 10.74 9.78 -28.13
C ARG A 99 10.40 11.26 -28.05
N PHE A 100 10.55 11.82 -26.86
CA PHE A 100 10.34 13.24 -26.56
C PHE A 100 11.70 13.84 -26.22
N ARG A 101 12.19 14.77 -27.04
CA ARG A 101 13.42 15.52 -26.77
C ARG A 101 13.09 16.85 -26.13
N PHE A 102 13.58 17.03 -24.91
CA PHE A 102 13.43 18.25 -24.15
C PHE A 102 14.77 18.98 -24.10
N GLY A 103 14.77 20.25 -24.45
CA GLY A 103 15.95 21.11 -24.43
C GLY A 103 15.64 22.53 -23.90
N GLY A 104 16.66 23.38 -23.90
CA GLY A 104 16.58 24.79 -23.49
C GLY A 104 16.67 25.02 -21.99
N ALA A 105 17.28 26.14 -21.57
CA ALA A 105 17.66 26.44 -20.19
C ALA A 105 16.48 26.48 -19.21
N GLY A 106 16.49 25.60 -18.20
CA GLY A 106 15.59 25.70 -17.05
C GLY A 106 15.93 26.93 -16.18
N PRO A 107 15.05 27.31 -15.23
CA PRO A 107 15.21 28.50 -14.37
C PRO A 107 16.46 28.54 -13.45
N GLY A 108 17.38 27.56 -13.58
CA GLY A 108 18.66 27.49 -12.87
C GLY A 108 19.88 27.24 -13.76
N GLY A 109 19.78 27.50 -15.08
CA GLY A 109 20.92 27.46 -16.01
C GLY A 109 21.44 26.07 -16.39
N ARG A 110 20.79 24.99 -15.98
CA ARG A 110 21.04 23.63 -16.50
C ARG A 110 19.74 23.03 -16.98
N SER A 111 19.60 22.93 -18.30
CA SER A 111 18.78 21.89 -18.89
C SER A 111 19.75 21.10 -19.75
N ALA A 112 20.16 19.94 -19.24
CA ALA A 112 20.84 18.99 -20.10
C ALA A 112 19.78 18.47 -21.05
N ASP A 113 20.05 18.50 -22.36
CA ASP A 113 19.16 17.89 -23.35
C ASP A 113 18.77 16.50 -22.86
N SER A 114 17.47 16.30 -22.66
CA SER A 114 16.93 15.13 -21.98
C SER A 114 16.01 14.40 -22.93
N LEU A 115 16.12 13.08 -22.91
CA LEU A 115 15.33 12.20 -23.75
C LEU A 115 14.34 11.44 -22.88
N LEU A 116 13.05 11.65 -23.09
CA LEU A 116 11.99 10.84 -22.49
C LEU A 116 11.48 9.84 -23.53
N ILE A 117 11.59 8.56 -23.23
CA ILE A 117 11.31 7.46 -24.14
C ILE A 117 10.12 6.67 -23.59
N ALA A 118 9.03 6.63 -24.36
CA ALA A 118 7.84 5.87 -24.03
C ALA A 118 7.76 4.62 -24.90
N GLU A 119 7.97 3.45 -24.30
CA GLU A 119 7.82 2.14 -24.93
C GLU A 119 6.40 1.63 -24.64
N PHE A 120 5.52 1.58 -25.64
CA PHE A 120 4.12 1.14 -25.45
C PHE A 120 3.92 -0.36 -25.77
N LEU A 121 4.87 -1.20 -25.35
CA LEU A 121 4.99 -2.62 -25.72
C LEU A 121 4.19 -3.56 -24.80
N GLY A 122 2.91 -3.28 -24.58
CA GLY A 122 2.04 -4.16 -23.78
C GLY A 122 2.58 -4.41 -22.37
N ARG A 123 2.88 -5.67 -22.02
CA ARG A 123 3.36 -6.03 -20.66
C ARG A 123 4.72 -5.42 -20.32
N SER A 124 5.59 -5.22 -21.31
CA SER A 124 6.89 -4.54 -21.16
C SER A 124 6.81 -3.03 -21.33
N ALA A 125 5.60 -2.44 -21.44
CA ALA A 125 5.48 -1.00 -21.60
C ALA A 125 6.20 -0.24 -20.48
N ASN A 126 6.98 0.79 -20.83
CA ASN A 126 7.81 1.52 -19.89
C ASN A 126 7.99 2.98 -20.31
N LEU A 127 8.34 3.82 -19.34
CA LEU A 127 8.70 5.21 -19.55
C LEU A 127 10.10 5.39 -18.98
N ILE A 128 11.03 5.84 -19.81
CA ILE A 128 12.46 5.86 -19.51
C ILE A 128 12.95 7.29 -19.72
N LEU A 129 13.58 7.85 -18.71
CA LEU A 129 14.25 9.14 -18.80
C LEU A 129 15.74 8.87 -19.02
N ALA A 130 16.33 9.49 -20.02
CA ALA A 130 17.75 9.42 -20.35
C ALA A 130 18.35 10.82 -20.55
N GLY A 131 19.65 10.94 -20.33
CA GLY A 131 20.42 12.13 -20.70
C GLY A 131 20.68 12.20 -22.20
N SER A 132 21.36 13.26 -22.64
CA SER A 132 21.70 13.53 -24.04
C SER A 132 22.63 12.47 -24.65
N ASP A 133 23.46 11.83 -23.84
CA ASP A 133 24.35 10.72 -24.19
C ASP A 133 23.62 9.37 -24.32
N GLY A 134 22.33 9.35 -23.97
CA GLY A 134 21.50 8.14 -23.92
C GLY A 134 21.63 7.37 -22.60
N THR A 135 22.35 7.87 -21.60
CA THR A 135 22.45 7.24 -20.28
C THR A 135 21.11 7.33 -19.55
N ILE A 136 20.59 6.19 -19.11
CA ILE A 136 19.30 6.10 -18.40
C ILE A 136 19.44 6.75 -17.02
N LEU A 137 18.61 7.74 -16.75
CA LEU A 137 18.49 8.41 -15.45
C LEU A 137 17.46 7.72 -14.56
N GLY A 138 16.42 7.13 -15.15
CA GLY A 138 15.37 6.44 -14.42
C GLY A 138 14.35 5.73 -15.31
N THR A 139 13.60 4.81 -14.71
CA THR A 139 12.52 4.09 -15.39
C THR A 139 11.26 4.07 -14.53
N ALA A 140 10.09 4.14 -15.17
CA ALA A 140 8.79 4.09 -14.48
C ALA A 140 8.48 2.71 -13.91
N ARG A 141 8.89 1.65 -14.62
CA ARG A 141 8.65 0.26 -14.22
C ARG A 141 9.97 -0.50 -14.19
N ARG A 142 10.21 -1.21 -13.08
CA ARG A 142 11.27 -2.22 -12.98
C ARG A 142 10.77 -3.51 -13.63
N LEU A 143 11.25 -3.79 -14.84
CA LEU A 143 10.88 -4.99 -15.58
C LEU A 143 11.74 -6.19 -15.09
N ARG A 144 11.09 -7.33 -14.89
CA ARG A 144 11.76 -8.62 -14.60
C ARG A 144 11.84 -9.43 -15.90
N SER A 145 12.60 -8.95 -16.87
CA SER A 145 12.80 -9.63 -18.15
C SER A 145 14.24 -10.14 -18.25
N GLU A 146 14.45 -11.34 -18.76
CA GLU A 146 15.80 -11.88 -19.01
C GLU A 146 16.41 -11.31 -20.29
N PHE A 147 15.59 -10.85 -21.24
CA PHE A 147 16.04 -10.38 -22.56
C PHE A 147 16.55 -8.93 -22.56
N ARG A 148 15.97 -8.06 -21.75
CA ARG A 148 16.37 -6.64 -21.64
C ARG A 148 15.88 -6.02 -20.34
N ARG A 149 16.79 -5.37 -19.61
CA ARG A 149 16.48 -4.61 -18.38
C ARG A 149 17.05 -3.19 -18.50
N PRO A 150 16.21 -2.20 -18.81
CA PRO A 150 16.65 -0.80 -18.76
C PRO A 150 16.89 -0.42 -17.29
N GLU A 151 18.14 -0.09 -16.94
CA GLU A 151 18.55 0.25 -15.59
C GLU A 151 19.22 1.63 -15.53
N PRO A 152 19.00 2.41 -14.45
CA PRO A 152 19.70 3.68 -14.27
C PRO A 152 21.23 3.50 -14.32
N GLY A 153 21.92 4.36 -15.07
CA GLY A 153 23.35 4.32 -15.31
C GLY A 153 23.77 3.55 -16.57
N ALA A 154 22.91 2.68 -17.11
CA ALA A 154 23.18 2.01 -18.39
C ALA A 154 22.80 2.90 -19.57
N ARG A 155 23.41 2.67 -20.74
CA ARG A 155 23.00 3.32 -21.99
C ARG A 155 21.67 2.72 -22.46
N TYR A 156 20.78 3.57 -22.97
CA TYR A 156 19.54 3.12 -23.57
C TYR A 156 19.81 2.41 -24.90
N GLU A 157 19.29 1.19 -25.01
CA GLU A 157 19.17 0.44 -26.26
C GLU A 157 17.69 0.12 -26.49
N PRO A 158 17.14 0.22 -27.70
CA PRO A 158 15.77 -0.20 -27.96
C PRO A 158 15.57 -1.70 -27.67
N PRO A 159 14.35 -2.15 -27.34
CA PRO A 159 14.06 -3.57 -27.21
C PRO A 159 14.36 -4.31 -28.52
N PRO A 160 14.84 -5.56 -28.45
CA PRO A 160 15.04 -6.37 -29.65
C PRO A 160 13.71 -6.44 -30.41
N GLY A 161 13.78 -6.20 -31.72
CA GLY A 161 12.61 -6.26 -32.59
C GLY A 161 11.92 -7.62 -32.52
N PRO A 162 10.70 -7.77 -33.09
CA PRO A 162 10.04 -9.07 -33.14
C PRO A 162 10.97 -10.12 -33.76
N PRO A 163 10.95 -11.39 -33.27
CA PRO A 163 11.74 -12.46 -33.87
C PRO A 163 11.40 -12.55 -35.36
N GLY A 164 12.42 -12.47 -36.23
CA GLY A 164 12.28 -12.55 -37.69
C GLY A 164 12.64 -11.29 -38.49
N ALA A 165 13.06 -10.18 -37.85
CA ALA A 165 13.52 -9.01 -38.60
C ALA A 165 14.97 -9.13 -39.16
N GLY A 166 15.67 -10.25 -38.91
CA GLY A 166 17.07 -10.42 -39.32
C GLY A 166 17.53 -11.88 -39.51
N ALA A 167 16.63 -12.85 -39.61
CA ALA A 167 16.97 -14.23 -39.94
C ALA A 167 15.88 -14.79 -40.85
N GLU A 168 16.32 -15.56 -41.85
CA GLU A 168 15.51 -16.20 -42.90
C GLU A 168 14.13 -16.65 -42.39
N ALA A 169 13.10 -16.19 -43.10
CA ALA A 169 11.71 -16.43 -42.74
C ALA A 169 11.37 -17.92 -42.80
N GLU A 170 11.09 -18.53 -41.65
CA GLU A 170 10.32 -19.77 -41.54
C GLU A 170 8.93 -19.57 -42.19
N PRO A 171 8.50 -20.46 -43.10
CA PRO A 171 7.25 -20.31 -43.83
C PRO A 171 6.06 -20.63 -42.91
N GLY A 172 5.49 -19.58 -42.31
CA GLY A 172 4.28 -19.70 -41.49
C GLY A 172 4.08 -18.60 -40.46
N HIS A 173 5.05 -17.70 -40.27
CA HIS A 173 4.91 -16.55 -39.39
C HIS A 173 4.78 -15.27 -40.22
N ALA A 174 3.62 -14.62 -40.08
CA ALA A 174 3.28 -13.43 -40.84
C ALA A 174 4.39 -12.38 -40.73
N THR A 175 4.99 -12.06 -41.87
CA THR A 175 5.83 -10.89 -42.12
C THR A 175 5.20 -9.65 -41.47
N PRO A 176 5.96 -8.67 -40.94
CA PRO A 176 5.39 -7.41 -40.49
C PRO A 176 4.56 -6.80 -41.61
N GLN A 177 3.23 -6.93 -41.52
CA GLN A 177 2.34 -6.41 -42.54
C GLN A 177 2.48 -4.88 -42.51
N PRO A 178 2.77 -4.21 -43.64
CA PRO A 178 2.54 -2.78 -43.72
C PRO A 178 1.07 -2.51 -43.33
N PRO A 179 0.73 -1.31 -42.81
CA PRO A 179 -0.67 -1.01 -42.56
C PRO A 179 -1.47 -1.28 -43.84
N PRO A 180 -2.70 -1.80 -43.76
CA PRO A 180 -3.51 -2.10 -44.94
C PRO A 180 -3.41 -0.92 -45.93
N GLN A 181 -3.17 -1.16 -47.23
CA GLN A 181 -2.93 -0.08 -48.21
C GLN A 181 -4.01 1.02 -48.17
N ALA A 182 -5.26 0.65 -47.86
CA ALA A 182 -6.37 1.58 -47.64
C ALA A 182 -6.17 2.50 -46.40
N ALA A 183 -5.58 2.00 -45.31
CA ALA A 183 -5.21 2.80 -44.15
C ALA A 183 -3.99 3.69 -44.44
N LEU A 184 -3.01 3.23 -45.24
CA LEU A 184 -1.85 4.03 -45.66
C LEU A 184 -2.25 5.25 -46.51
N GLY A 185 -3.27 5.13 -47.37
CA GLY A 185 -3.84 6.26 -48.11
C GLY A 185 -4.41 7.32 -47.18
N ALA A 186 -5.29 6.93 -46.26
CA ALA A 186 -5.85 7.81 -45.23
C ALA A 186 -4.78 8.44 -44.30
N ILE A 187 -3.74 7.66 -43.94
CA ILE A 187 -2.55 8.12 -43.19
C ILE A 187 -1.79 9.21 -43.97
N ARG A 188 -1.59 9.03 -45.27
CA ARG A 188 -0.84 9.96 -46.14
C ARG A 188 -1.63 11.22 -46.49
N GLU A 189 -2.95 11.10 -46.59
CA GLU A 189 -3.85 12.18 -46.98
C GLU A 189 -4.44 12.94 -45.78
N GLY A 190 -4.14 12.51 -44.55
CA GLY A 190 -4.62 13.15 -43.31
C GLY A 190 -6.13 13.00 -43.08
N ARG A 191 -6.79 12.07 -43.78
CA ARG A 191 -8.23 11.85 -43.71
C ARG A 191 -8.56 10.77 -42.69
N TRP A 192 -8.49 11.11 -41.42
CA TRP A 192 -8.89 10.23 -40.32
C TRP A 192 -10.41 10.18 -40.16
N ASP A 193 -10.97 9.01 -39.83
CA ASP A 193 -12.33 8.87 -39.27
C ASP A 193 -12.21 8.16 -37.91
N PRO A 194 -11.79 8.89 -36.86
CA PRO A 194 -11.54 8.29 -35.56
C PRO A 194 -12.84 7.84 -34.89
N VAL A 195 -12.92 6.55 -34.58
CA VAL A 195 -14.06 5.93 -33.93
C VAL A 195 -13.62 5.22 -32.65
N LEU A 196 -14.36 5.49 -31.57
CA LEU A 196 -14.29 4.71 -30.34
C LEU A 196 -15.43 3.68 -30.36
N HIS A 197 -15.06 2.40 -30.41
CA HIS A 197 -15.98 1.27 -30.35
C HIS A 197 -16.07 0.76 -28.91
N LEU A 198 -17.29 0.72 -28.35
CA LEU A 198 -17.57 0.31 -26.97
C LEU A 198 -18.51 -0.89 -26.95
N ALA A 199 -18.04 -2.05 -26.47
CA ALA A 199 -18.89 -3.23 -26.25
C ALA A 199 -19.80 -3.00 -25.04
N ALA A 200 -21.07 -3.39 -25.07
CA ALA A 200 -21.88 -3.36 -23.84
C ALA A 200 -21.34 -4.37 -22.80
N PRO A 201 -21.28 -4.03 -21.49
CA PRO A 201 -21.70 -2.77 -20.83
C PRO A 201 -20.57 -1.73 -20.64
N ALA A 202 -19.49 -1.77 -21.42
CA ALA A 202 -18.35 -0.86 -21.28
C ALA A 202 -18.77 0.62 -21.30
N GLY A 203 -18.36 1.34 -20.26
CA GLY A 203 -18.69 2.75 -20.06
C GLY A 203 -20.07 2.99 -19.45
N ALA A 204 -20.89 1.96 -19.18
CA ALA A 204 -22.17 2.10 -18.48
C ALA A 204 -21.98 2.47 -17.00
N GLY A 205 -20.91 1.98 -16.38
CA GLY A 205 -20.57 2.25 -14.98
C GLY A 205 -19.08 2.21 -14.71
N PRO A 206 -18.63 2.66 -13.53
CA PRO A 206 -17.22 2.67 -13.16
C PRO A 206 -16.66 1.27 -12.87
N ALA A 207 -17.51 0.31 -12.48
CA ALA A 207 -17.09 -1.07 -12.25
C ALA A 207 -16.88 -1.87 -13.54
N GLU A 208 -17.47 -1.42 -14.65
CA GLU A 208 -17.43 -2.17 -15.91
C GLU A 208 -16.02 -2.17 -16.52
N PRO A 209 -15.48 -3.34 -16.90
CA PRO A 209 -14.11 -3.46 -17.36
C PRO A 209 -13.89 -2.67 -18.65
N ILE A 210 -12.93 -1.75 -18.60
CA ILE A 210 -12.43 -1.07 -19.80
C ILE A 210 -11.06 -1.63 -20.15
N ASP A 211 -11.01 -2.40 -21.24
CA ASP A 211 -9.79 -2.98 -21.78
C ASP A 211 -9.78 -2.92 -23.32
N ARG A 212 -8.80 -3.57 -23.94
CA ARG A 212 -8.61 -3.55 -25.41
C ARG A 212 -9.69 -4.32 -26.18
N ARG A 213 -10.52 -5.12 -25.53
CA ARG A 213 -11.65 -5.85 -26.14
C ARG A 213 -12.94 -5.06 -26.02
N THR A 214 -13.11 -4.37 -24.88
CA THR A 214 -14.34 -3.64 -24.56
C THR A 214 -14.33 -2.19 -25.04
N ALA A 215 -13.16 -1.57 -25.18
CA ALA A 215 -13.00 -0.23 -25.74
C ALA A 215 -11.85 -0.17 -26.77
N ILE A 216 -12.21 -0.01 -28.04
CA ILE A 216 -11.27 -0.01 -29.16
C ILE A 216 -11.27 1.38 -29.81
N LEU A 217 -10.13 2.06 -29.77
CA LEU A 217 -9.89 3.26 -30.55
C LEU A 217 -9.34 2.85 -31.91
N ALA A 218 -10.10 3.13 -32.97
CA ALA A 218 -9.68 2.94 -34.34
C ALA A 218 -9.61 4.30 -35.03
N PRO A 219 -8.49 4.67 -35.70
CA PRO A 219 -8.38 5.96 -36.37
C PRO A 219 -9.08 5.98 -37.74
N VAL A 220 -9.57 4.83 -38.19
CA VAL A 220 -10.47 4.64 -39.32
C VAL A 220 -11.58 3.71 -38.84
N ALA A 221 -12.83 3.98 -39.23
CA ALA A 221 -13.95 3.13 -38.85
C ALA A 221 -13.72 1.66 -39.24
N LEU A 222 -13.89 0.77 -38.25
CA LEU A 222 -13.87 -0.67 -38.49
C LEU A 222 -15.22 -1.12 -39.07
N ALA A 223 -15.20 -2.19 -39.86
CA ALA A 223 -16.42 -2.86 -40.30
C ALA A 223 -17.31 -3.14 -39.08
N GLY A 224 -18.59 -2.79 -39.19
CA GLY A 224 -19.49 -2.70 -38.03
C GLY A 224 -19.61 -4.02 -37.28
N ASN A 225 -19.17 -4.03 -36.01
CA ASN A 225 -19.56 -5.06 -35.06
C ASN A 225 -20.84 -4.59 -34.35
N PRO A 226 -22.01 -5.22 -34.56
CA PRO A 226 -23.26 -4.80 -33.93
C PRO A 226 -23.22 -4.87 -32.39
N ALA A 227 -22.27 -5.61 -31.80
CA ALA A 227 -22.06 -5.66 -30.35
C ALA A 227 -21.38 -4.40 -29.78
N HIS A 228 -20.82 -3.54 -30.63
CA HIS A 228 -20.10 -2.33 -30.21
C HIS A 228 -20.85 -1.06 -30.63
N ARG A 229 -21.18 -0.23 -29.64
CA ARG A 229 -21.61 1.14 -29.87
C ARG A 229 -20.44 1.95 -30.45
N GLN A 230 -20.69 2.70 -31.52
CA GLN A 230 -19.68 3.54 -32.17
C GLN A 230 -19.86 5.00 -31.78
N VAL A 231 -18.77 5.66 -31.40
CA VAL A 231 -18.71 7.11 -31.17
C VAL A 231 -17.64 7.69 -32.09
N ARG A 232 -18.05 8.57 -33.01
CA ARG A 232 -17.14 9.22 -33.98
C ARG A 232 -16.60 10.53 -33.43
N PHE A 233 -15.38 10.87 -33.81
CA PHE A 233 -14.68 12.10 -33.41
C PHE A 233 -14.08 12.79 -34.63
N ARG A 234 -13.68 14.06 -34.48
CA ARG A 234 -13.02 14.80 -35.57
C ARG A 234 -11.52 14.52 -35.64
N ARG A 235 -10.88 14.32 -34.48
CA ARG A 235 -9.44 14.10 -34.35
C ARG A 235 -9.16 12.86 -33.51
N ALA A 236 -8.08 12.14 -33.81
CA ALA A 236 -7.70 10.93 -33.07
C ALA A 236 -7.40 11.23 -31.60
N GLY A 237 -6.86 12.41 -31.32
CA GLY A 237 -6.63 12.94 -29.98
C GLY A 237 -7.92 13.09 -29.17
N GLU A 238 -9.03 13.52 -29.78
CA GLU A 238 -10.33 13.63 -29.08
C GLU A 238 -10.87 12.25 -28.70
N ALA A 239 -10.77 11.30 -29.62
CA ALA A 239 -11.17 9.92 -29.36
C ALA A 239 -10.27 9.26 -28.28
N ALA A 240 -8.97 9.57 -28.29
CA ALA A 240 -8.02 9.13 -27.26
C ALA A 240 -8.32 9.77 -25.89
N GLU A 241 -8.66 11.06 -25.84
CA GLU A 241 -9.09 11.73 -24.60
C GLU A 241 -10.36 11.05 -24.03
N ALA A 242 -11.36 10.77 -24.86
CA ALA A 242 -12.57 10.08 -24.43
C ALA A 242 -12.26 8.68 -23.86
N LEU A 243 -11.39 7.92 -24.54
CA LEU A 243 -10.90 6.61 -24.07
C LEU A 243 -10.15 6.72 -22.73
N LEU A 244 -9.28 7.72 -22.58
CA LEU A 244 -8.55 8.00 -21.34
C LEU A 244 -9.51 8.22 -20.17
N LEU A 245 -10.54 9.06 -20.35
CA LEU A 245 -11.48 9.39 -19.27
C LEU A 245 -12.26 8.15 -18.80
N LEU A 246 -12.69 7.29 -19.71
CA LEU A 246 -13.33 6.01 -19.37
C LEU A 246 -12.39 5.10 -18.57
N LEU A 247 -11.13 4.99 -19.00
CA LEU A 247 -10.13 4.16 -18.35
C LEU A 247 -9.70 4.67 -16.99
N LEU A 248 -9.51 5.99 -16.85
CA LEU A 248 -9.20 6.61 -15.56
C LEU A 248 -10.34 6.42 -14.57
N ARG A 249 -11.60 6.62 -15.00
CA ARG A 249 -12.78 6.37 -14.15
C ARG A 249 -12.81 4.93 -13.66
N HIS A 250 -12.70 3.97 -14.58
CA HIS A 250 -12.73 2.54 -14.23
C HIS A 250 -11.59 2.13 -13.29
N ARG A 251 -10.36 2.53 -13.60
CA ARG A 251 -9.17 2.13 -12.83
C ARG A 251 -9.10 2.81 -11.46
N ARG A 252 -9.54 4.07 -11.37
CA ARG A 252 -9.67 4.78 -10.09
C ARG A 252 -10.64 4.04 -9.17
N PHE A 253 -11.84 3.74 -9.69
CA PHE A 253 -12.86 3.00 -8.95
C PHE A 253 -12.35 1.63 -8.48
N ALA A 254 -11.73 0.86 -9.38
CA ALA A 254 -11.15 -0.43 -9.04
C ALA A 254 -10.04 -0.31 -7.96
N ALA A 255 -9.13 0.67 -8.09
CA ALA A 255 -8.06 0.89 -7.12
C ALA A 255 -8.60 1.25 -5.73
N ASP A 256 -9.59 2.14 -5.68
CA ASP A 256 -10.23 2.58 -4.44
C ASP A 256 -11.01 1.42 -3.78
N ARG A 257 -11.83 0.69 -4.55
CA ARG A 257 -12.53 -0.52 -4.08
C ARG A 257 -11.57 -1.58 -3.54
N ASP A 258 -10.46 -1.82 -4.24
CA ASP A 258 -9.46 -2.81 -3.83
C ASP A 258 -8.72 -2.35 -2.56
N ALA A 259 -8.47 -1.04 -2.40
CA ALA A 259 -7.87 -0.49 -1.19
C ALA A 259 -8.80 -0.69 0.02
N LEU A 260 -10.08 -0.36 -0.11
CA LEU A 260 -11.08 -0.59 0.93
C LEU A 260 -11.22 -2.08 1.27
N SER A 261 -11.29 -2.93 0.24
CA SER A 261 -11.34 -4.39 0.38
C SER A 261 -10.15 -4.95 1.16
N ARG A 262 -8.93 -4.47 0.88
CA ARG A 262 -7.72 -4.85 1.62
C ARG A 262 -7.77 -4.38 3.08
N ALA A 263 -8.24 -3.16 3.32
CA ALA A 263 -8.34 -2.59 4.67
C ALA A 263 -9.29 -3.42 5.55
N VAL A 264 -10.51 -3.68 5.08
CA VAL A 264 -11.48 -4.49 5.84
C VAL A 264 -11.01 -5.94 6.01
N ALA A 265 -10.40 -6.55 4.99
CA ALA A 265 -9.86 -7.91 5.11
C ALA A 265 -8.73 -8.00 6.14
N ALA A 266 -7.90 -6.95 6.28
CA ALA A 266 -6.88 -6.88 7.32
C ALA A 266 -7.50 -6.83 8.73
N GLU A 267 -8.56 -6.04 8.91
CA GLU A 267 -9.30 -5.96 10.18
C GLU A 267 -9.99 -7.28 10.53
N VAL A 268 -10.58 -7.99 9.55
CA VAL A 268 -11.12 -9.34 9.77
C VAL A 268 -10.04 -10.30 10.28
N ARG A 269 -8.84 -10.29 9.68
CA ARG A 269 -7.73 -11.12 10.16
C ARG A 269 -7.31 -10.78 11.59
N ARG A 270 -7.26 -9.49 11.94
CA ARG A 270 -6.96 -9.03 13.31
C ARG A 270 -8.04 -9.48 14.30
N ALA A 271 -9.31 -9.37 13.93
CA ALA A 271 -10.44 -9.81 14.76
C ALA A 271 -10.40 -11.33 15.02
N ARG A 272 -10.10 -12.14 14.00
CA ARG A 272 -9.96 -13.61 14.15
C ARG A 272 -8.84 -13.99 15.12
N ARG A 273 -7.65 -13.41 14.97
CA ARG A 273 -6.54 -13.64 15.92
C ARG A 273 -6.90 -13.23 17.36
N ARG A 274 -7.68 -12.16 17.52
CA ARG A 274 -8.16 -11.74 18.84
C ARG A 274 -9.15 -12.75 19.43
N ILE A 275 -10.05 -13.30 18.62
CA ILE A 275 -10.98 -14.36 19.03
C ILE A 275 -10.19 -15.58 19.51
N GLU A 276 -9.25 -16.08 18.70
CA GLU A 276 -8.38 -17.22 19.05
C GLU A 276 -7.66 -17.00 20.39
N GLY A 277 -7.11 -15.80 20.60
CA GLY A 277 -6.46 -15.45 21.88
C GLY A 277 -7.42 -15.43 23.08
N ILE A 278 -8.66 -14.94 22.91
CA ILE A 278 -9.66 -14.94 23.98
C ILE A 278 -10.16 -16.35 24.27
N GLU A 279 -10.33 -17.20 23.25
CA GLU A 279 -10.72 -18.60 23.41
C GLU A 279 -9.64 -19.37 24.19
N ALA A 280 -8.36 -19.15 23.89
CA ALA A 280 -7.25 -19.72 24.66
C ALA A 280 -7.22 -19.23 26.12
N ASP A 281 -7.51 -17.94 26.38
CA ASP A 281 -7.64 -17.41 27.73
C ASP A 281 -8.85 -18.02 28.48
N ARG A 282 -9.97 -18.25 27.78
CA ARG A 282 -11.18 -18.86 28.35
C ARG A 282 -10.93 -20.29 28.80
N GLU A 283 -10.11 -21.06 28.07
CA GLU A 283 -9.77 -22.43 28.43
C GLU A 283 -9.07 -22.52 29.81
N ARG A 284 -8.32 -21.48 30.20
CA ARG A 284 -7.69 -21.39 31.53
C ARG A 284 -8.70 -21.31 32.68
N PHE A 285 -9.98 -21.04 32.39
CA PHE A 285 -11.07 -20.93 33.36
C PHE A 285 -12.13 -22.03 33.22
N ARG A 286 -11.84 -23.10 32.47
CA ARG A 286 -12.84 -24.12 32.05
C ARG A 286 -13.50 -24.90 33.20
N ASP A 287 -12.80 -25.11 34.30
CA ASP A 287 -13.28 -25.98 35.39
C ASP A 287 -13.23 -25.27 36.76
N PRO A 288 -14.13 -24.30 36.99
CA PRO A 288 -14.24 -23.63 38.29
C PRO A 288 -14.75 -24.59 39.38
N ASP A 289 -15.58 -25.57 39.04
CA ASP A 289 -16.17 -26.50 40.01
C ASP A 289 -15.13 -27.41 40.65
N SER A 290 -14.13 -27.85 39.89
CA SER A 290 -12.99 -28.59 40.46
C SER A 290 -12.18 -27.75 41.45
N LEU A 291 -12.10 -26.43 41.30
CA LEU A 291 -11.46 -25.54 42.29
C LEU A 291 -12.33 -25.42 43.55
N ARG A 292 -13.65 -25.38 43.40
CA ARG A 292 -14.60 -25.37 44.52
C ARG A 292 -14.55 -26.68 45.30
N PHE A 293 -14.58 -27.82 44.60
CA PHE A 293 -14.47 -29.16 45.16
C PHE A 293 -13.23 -29.30 46.04
N ARG A 294 -12.06 -28.86 45.58
CA ARG A 294 -10.82 -28.89 46.37
C ARG A 294 -10.96 -28.10 47.69
N GLY A 295 -11.63 -26.95 47.65
CA GLY A 295 -11.90 -26.16 48.86
C GLY A 295 -12.84 -26.87 49.84
N GLU A 296 -13.93 -27.45 49.33
CA GLU A 296 -14.92 -28.17 50.15
C GLU A 296 -14.35 -29.46 50.74
N ALA A 297 -13.58 -30.23 49.98
CA ALA A 297 -12.93 -31.46 50.45
C ALA A 297 -11.93 -31.18 51.59
N LEU A 298 -11.14 -30.10 51.50
CA LEU A 298 -10.24 -29.69 52.58
C LEU A 298 -10.99 -29.28 53.85
N LEU A 299 -12.12 -28.58 53.73
CA LEU A 299 -12.95 -28.20 54.88
C LEU A 299 -13.63 -29.42 55.51
N ALA A 300 -14.17 -30.34 54.71
CA ALA A 300 -14.80 -31.56 55.19
C ALA A 300 -13.79 -32.51 55.87
N GLY A 301 -12.52 -32.46 55.47
CA GLY A 301 -11.45 -33.31 55.98
C GLY A 301 -10.71 -32.79 57.21
N ILE A 302 -11.03 -31.60 57.75
CA ILE A 302 -10.20 -30.93 58.79
C ILE A 302 -9.84 -31.85 59.98
N ALA A 303 -10.78 -32.67 60.45
CA ALA A 303 -10.58 -33.52 61.62
C ALA A 303 -9.87 -34.85 61.33
N SER A 304 -9.75 -35.28 60.06
CA SER A 304 -9.32 -36.64 59.69
C SER A 304 -8.32 -36.68 58.53
N ALA A 305 -7.76 -35.53 58.15
CA ALA A 305 -6.84 -35.41 57.03
C ALA A 305 -5.46 -35.97 57.36
N GLU A 306 -4.89 -36.72 56.41
CA GLU A 306 -3.47 -37.11 56.41
C GLU A 306 -2.71 -36.12 55.51
N VAL A 307 -1.73 -35.40 56.05
CA VAL A 307 -0.96 -34.39 55.31
C VAL A 307 0.47 -34.86 55.14
N GLU A 308 0.89 -35.05 53.89
CA GLU A 308 2.25 -35.49 53.55
C GLU A 308 2.71 -34.82 52.24
N GLY A 309 3.97 -34.38 52.19
CA GLY A 309 4.59 -33.89 50.95
C GLY A 309 3.87 -32.72 50.25
N GLY A 310 3.15 -31.87 51.00
CA GLY A 310 2.37 -30.75 50.44
C GLY A 310 1.02 -31.15 49.82
N ARG A 311 0.53 -32.35 50.14
CA ARG A 311 -0.82 -32.83 49.78
C ARG A 311 -1.58 -33.20 51.06
N ALA A 312 -2.89 -33.08 51.01
CA ALA A 312 -3.79 -33.55 52.04
C ALA A 312 -4.71 -34.62 51.47
N ARG A 313 -4.65 -35.83 52.03
CA ARG A 313 -5.59 -36.91 51.76
C ARG A 313 -6.79 -36.75 52.68
N VAL A 314 -7.92 -36.38 52.09
CA VAL A 314 -9.16 -36.02 52.81
C VAL A 314 -10.32 -36.87 52.36
N ARG A 315 -11.36 -37.00 53.20
CA ARG A 315 -12.61 -37.65 52.80
C ARG A 315 -13.24 -36.86 51.65
N ASN A 316 -13.69 -37.55 50.62
CA ASN A 316 -14.45 -36.95 49.54
C ASN A 316 -15.88 -36.66 50.05
N PRO A 317 -16.31 -35.39 50.15
CA PRO A 317 -17.64 -35.04 50.66
C PRO A 317 -18.79 -35.45 49.73
N TYR A 318 -18.49 -35.81 48.47
CA TYR A 318 -19.47 -36.19 47.46
C TYR A 318 -19.49 -37.69 47.16
N ASP A 319 -18.71 -38.49 47.88
CA ASP A 319 -18.70 -39.95 47.74
C ASP A 319 -19.46 -40.60 48.92
N PRO A 320 -20.65 -41.19 48.69
CA PRO A 320 -21.42 -41.87 49.72
C PRO A 320 -20.68 -43.07 50.33
N ALA A 321 -19.77 -43.70 49.59
CA ALA A 321 -18.96 -44.81 50.08
C ALA A 321 -17.80 -44.35 50.97
N GLY A 322 -17.58 -43.04 51.11
CA GLY A 322 -16.56 -42.47 51.98
C GLY A 322 -15.13 -42.57 51.42
N GLY A 323 -14.96 -42.67 50.11
CA GLY A 323 -13.66 -42.64 49.46
C GLY A 323 -12.84 -41.39 49.81
N ARG A 324 -11.52 -41.50 49.71
CA ARG A 324 -10.58 -40.41 49.99
C ARG A 324 -10.00 -39.83 48.70
N VAL A 325 -9.72 -38.54 48.71
CA VAL A 325 -9.13 -37.81 47.59
C VAL A 325 -7.89 -37.04 48.05
N ASP A 326 -6.87 -37.01 47.20
CA ASP A 326 -5.64 -36.27 47.46
C ASP A 326 -5.76 -34.86 46.88
N ILE A 327 -5.69 -33.86 47.75
CA ILE A 327 -5.78 -32.45 47.40
C ILE A 327 -4.42 -31.78 47.60
N GLU A 328 -3.90 -31.13 46.57
CA GLU A 328 -2.68 -30.32 46.68
C GLU A 328 -2.91 -29.12 47.61
N LEU A 329 -1.93 -28.83 48.46
CA LEU A 329 -1.93 -27.66 49.35
C LEU A 329 -1.11 -26.54 48.71
N PRO A 330 -1.74 -25.45 48.21
CA PRO A 330 -1.01 -24.33 47.61
C PRO A 330 -0.04 -23.63 48.56
N ALA A 331 -0.25 -23.77 49.87
CA ALA A 331 0.64 -23.30 50.92
C ALA A 331 0.79 -24.39 52.00
N PRO A 332 1.72 -25.35 51.82
CA PRO A 332 1.89 -26.51 52.72
C PRO A 332 2.15 -26.17 54.19
N GLY A 333 2.62 -24.95 54.50
CA GLY A 333 2.84 -24.46 55.87
C GLY A 333 1.65 -23.75 56.51
N ARG A 334 0.47 -23.77 55.90
CA ARG A 334 -0.75 -23.16 56.42
C ARG A 334 -1.81 -24.21 56.77
N SER A 335 -2.78 -23.84 57.59
CA SER A 335 -3.88 -24.73 57.95
C SER A 335 -4.71 -25.17 56.74
N LEU A 336 -5.43 -26.29 56.88
CA LEU A 336 -6.33 -26.78 55.82
C LEU A 336 -7.44 -25.77 55.51
N ALA A 337 -7.94 -25.05 56.52
CA ALA A 337 -8.93 -23.98 56.33
C ALA A 337 -8.36 -22.80 55.53
N GLU A 338 -7.11 -22.39 55.78
CA GLU A 338 -6.45 -21.35 55.00
C GLU A 338 -6.17 -21.78 53.54
N ASN A 339 -5.75 -23.04 53.34
CA ASN A 339 -5.56 -23.63 52.02
C ASN A 339 -6.89 -23.74 51.25
N ALA A 340 -7.98 -24.15 51.91
CA ALA A 340 -9.32 -24.10 51.34
C ALA A 340 -9.70 -22.68 50.92
N GLY A 341 -9.37 -21.68 51.75
CA GLY A 341 -9.53 -20.25 51.42
C GLY A 341 -8.79 -19.83 50.15
N ILE A 342 -7.58 -20.37 49.89
CA ILE A 342 -6.84 -20.14 48.63
C ILE A 342 -7.61 -20.74 47.44
N TRP A 343 -8.08 -21.99 47.55
CA TRP A 343 -8.86 -22.65 46.50
C TRP A 343 -10.17 -21.90 46.20
N PHE A 344 -10.91 -21.43 47.21
CA PHE A 344 -12.10 -20.60 47.01
C PHE A 344 -11.80 -19.24 46.36
N ARG A 345 -10.65 -18.62 46.68
CA ARG A 345 -10.21 -17.40 45.98
C ARG A 345 -9.91 -17.67 44.51
N ARG A 346 -9.24 -18.79 44.20
CA ARG A 346 -8.98 -19.24 42.81
C ARG A 346 -10.28 -19.52 42.06
N HIS A 347 -11.24 -20.22 42.68
CA HIS A 347 -12.59 -20.44 42.16
C HIS A 347 -13.30 -19.12 41.82
N ARG A 348 -13.40 -18.19 42.77
CA ARG A 348 -14.04 -16.87 42.52
C ARG A 348 -13.34 -16.08 41.41
N ARG A 349 -12.01 -16.19 41.29
CA ARG A 349 -11.25 -15.57 40.19
C ARG A 349 -11.55 -16.26 38.86
N ALA A 350 -11.66 -17.59 38.83
CA ALA A 350 -11.99 -18.36 37.64
C ALA A 350 -13.40 -18.02 37.14
N CYS A 351 -14.42 -18.00 38.00
CA CYS A 351 -15.79 -17.62 37.60
C CYS A 351 -15.83 -16.20 37.00
N ARG A 352 -15.29 -15.21 37.72
CA ARG A 352 -15.24 -13.81 37.22
C ARG A 352 -14.40 -13.66 35.95
N GLY A 353 -13.30 -14.42 35.84
CA GLY A 353 -12.42 -14.44 34.68
C GLY A 353 -13.13 -15.02 33.46
N GLY A 354 -13.79 -16.16 33.63
CA GLY A 354 -14.58 -16.85 32.61
C GLY A 354 -15.72 -16.00 32.07
N GLU A 355 -16.54 -15.40 32.94
CA GLU A 355 -17.62 -14.49 32.51
C GLU A 355 -17.11 -13.28 31.72
N ARG A 356 -15.99 -12.67 32.15
CA ARG A 356 -15.37 -11.55 31.43
C ARG A 356 -14.81 -11.99 30.09
N ALA A 357 -14.18 -13.17 30.01
CA ALA A 357 -13.69 -13.74 28.77
C ALA A 357 -14.85 -14.01 27.80
N GLU A 358 -15.97 -14.55 28.28
CA GLU A 358 -17.15 -14.82 27.47
C GLU A 358 -17.76 -13.55 26.88
N ARG A 359 -17.96 -12.51 27.71
CA ARG A 359 -18.44 -11.19 27.22
C ARG A 359 -17.53 -10.60 26.15
N ARG A 360 -16.20 -10.69 26.35
CA ARG A 360 -15.21 -10.21 25.36
C ARG A 360 -15.24 -11.04 24.08
N LEU A 361 -15.41 -12.36 24.19
CA LEU A 361 -15.49 -13.28 23.06
C LEU A 361 -16.73 -12.98 22.21
N GLN A 362 -17.89 -12.80 22.85
CA GLN A 362 -19.13 -12.45 22.19
C GLN A 362 -19.00 -11.12 21.42
N ALA A 363 -18.52 -10.05 22.07
CA ALA A 363 -18.29 -8.77 21.41
C ALA A 363 -17.28 -8.86 20.24
N ALA A 364 -16.23 -9.68 20.39
CA ALA A 364 -15.25 -9.89 19.32
C ALA A 364 -15.85 -10.64 18.12
N ARG A 365 -16.71 -11.64 18.36
CA ARG A 365 -17.42 -12.40 17.32
C ARG A 365 -18.44 -11.53 16.59
N GLU A 366 -19.21 -10.71 17.29
CA GLU A 366 -20.14 -9.75 16.70
C GLU A 366 -19.41 -8.75 15.80
N ARG A 367 -18.31 -8.17 16.27
CA ARG A 367 -17.47 -7.29 15.45
C ARG A 367 -16.94 -8.01 14.21
N ALA A 368 -16.48 -9.26 14.35
CA ALA A 368 -16.00 -10.04 13.22
C ALA A 368 -17.11 -10.32 12.19
N ALA A 369 -18.34 -10.58 12.63
CA ALA A 369 -19.49 -10.76 11.74
C ALA A 369 -19.83 -9.48 10.96
N VAL A 370 -19.85 -8.32 11.62
CA VAL A 370 -20.03 -7.01 10.98
C VAL A 370 -18.96 -6.79 9.90
N LEU A 371 -17.68 -6.99 10.25
CA LEU A 371 -16.57 -6.82 9.31
C LEU A 371 -16.67 -7.79 8.11
N GLN A 372 -17.12 -9.02 8.30
CA GLN A 372 -17.35 -9.97 7.20
C GLN A 372 -18.50 -9.54 6.28
N GLY A 373 -19.56 -8.92 6.82
CA GLY A 373 -20.60 -8.27 6.02
C GLY A 373 -20.05 -7.13 5.14
N LEU A 374 -19.12 -6.35 5.69
CA LEU A 374 -18.45 -5.27 4.94
C LEU A 374 -17.52 -5.81 3.86
N VAL A 375 -16.84 -6.95 4.07
CA VAL A 375 -16.08 -7.63 3.00
C VAL A 375 -16.98 -8.01 1.83
N ARG A 376 -18.17 -8.55 2.08
CA ARG A 376 -19.15 -8.89 1.02
C ARG A 376 -19.63 -7.64 0.30
N SER A 377 -19.96 -6.58 1.04
CA SER A 377 -20.33 -5.28 0.48
C SER A 377 -19.24 -4.73 -0.44
N ALA A 378 -17.98 -4.78 -0.02
CA ALA A 378 -16.85 -4.27 -0.80
C ALA A 378 -16.66 -4.98 -2.15
N ARG A 379 -16.93 -6.29 -2.19
CA ARG A 379 -16.86 -7.07 -3.43
C ARG A 379 -18.02 -6.77 -4.39
N ALA A 380 -19.18 -6.39 -3.85
CA ALA A 380 -20.39 -6.14 -4.61
C ALA A 380 -20.50 -4.69 -5.15
N CYS A 381 -19.67 -3.76 -4.67
CA CYS A 381 -19.70 -2.37 -5.12
C CYS A 381 -19.49 -2.25 -6.64
N GLY A 382 -20.50 -1.70 -7.31
CA GLY A 382 -20.57 -1.43 -8.74
C GLY A 382 -20.58 0.07 -9.09
N THR A 383 -20.95 0.93 -8.14
CA THR A 383 -21.13 2.38 -8.39
C THR A 383 -20.34 3.26 -7.41
N ASP A 384 -20.06 4.50 -7.83
CA ASP A 384 -19.36 5.50 -7.00
C ASP A 384 -20.13 5.77 -5.68
N SER A 385 -21.47 5.77 -5.71
CA SER A 385 -22.32 5.98 -4.52
C SER A 385 -22.21 4.81 -3.53
N GLU A 386 -22.24 3.57 -4.00
CA GLU A 386 -22.05 2.39 -3.14
C GLU A 386 -20.65 2.36 -2.50
N LEU A 387 -19.63 2.80 -3.25
CA LEU A 387 -18.26 2.88 -2.75
C LEU A 387 -18.13 3.94 -1.65
N GLN A 388 -18.76 5.11 -1.81
CA GLN A 388 -18.84 6.14 -0.77
C GLN A 388 -19.60 5.63 0.47
N GLY A 389 -20.73 4.94 0.27
CA GLY A 389 -21.49 4.32 1.37
C GLY A 389 -20.72 3.21 2.09
N LEU A 390 -19.82 2.50 1.41
CA LEU A 390 -18.90 1.57 2.04
C LEU A 390 -17.82 2.29 2.86
N GLU A 391 -17.22 3.36 2.33
CA GLU A 391 -16.22 4.16 3.04
C GLU A 391 -16.79 4.71 4.35
N ALA A 392 -17.97 5.33 4.32
CA ALA A 392 -18.64 5.85 5.51
C ALA A 392 -18.91 4.75 6.57
N ARG A 393 -19.34 3.55 6.16
CA ARG A 393 -19.54 2.42 7.08
C ARG A 393 -18.22 1.92 7.67
N LEU A 394 -17.14 1.90 6.88
CA LEU A 394 -15.80 1.52 7.35
C LEU A 394 -15.22 2.54 8.34
N GLU A 395 -15.51 3.82 8.16
CA GLU A 395 -15.19 4.87 9.14
C GLU A 395 -15.99 4.68 10.43
N ALA A 396 -17.30 4.45 10.35
CA ALA A 396 -18.16 4.23 11.51
C ALA A 396 -17.72 3.05 12.39
N VAL A 397 -17.19 1.96 11.80
CA VAL A 397 -16.66 0.82 12.56
C VAL A 397 -15.18 0.98 12.98
N GLY A 398 -14.54 2.10 12.63
CA GLY A 398 -13.16 2.44 12.97
C GLY A 398 -12.10 1.68 12.17
N VAL A 399 -12.43 1.17 10.97
CA VAL A 399 -11.44 0.55 10.06
C VAL A 399 -10.62 1.63 9.36
N LEU A 400 -11.27 2.71 8.94
CA LEU A 400 -10.65 3.87 8.33
C LEU A 400 -10.60 5.02 9.34
N ARG A 401 -9.58 5.89 9.21
CA ARG A 401 -9.54 7.16 9.94
C ARG A 401 -10.29 8.23 9.16
N PRO A 402 -10.95 9.20 9.83
CA PRO A 402 -11.57 10.33 9.15
C PRO A 402 -10.57 11.10 8.28
N PRO A 403 -11.00 11.72 7.16
CA PRO A 403 -10.13 12.47 6.26
C PRO A 403 -9.30 13.56 6.97
N GLU A 404 -9.84 14.22 7.98
CA GLU A 404 -9.15 15.25 8.79
C GLU A 404 -7.98 14.69 9.62
N GLU A 405 -8.09 13.44 10.06
CA GLU A 405 -7.00 12.72 10.72
C GLU A 405 -6.03 12.11 9.71
N ARG A 406 -6.46 11.83 8.47
CA ARG A 406 -5.58 11.39 7.36
C ARG A 406 -4.67 12.53 6.89
N SER A 407 -5.14 13.77 6.87
CA SER A 407 -4.32 14.96 6.53
C SER A 407 -3.47 15.46 7.71
N ARG A 408 -3.85 15.15 8.95
CA ARG A 408 -2.98 15.29 10.15
C ARG A 408 -2.05 14.08 10.36
N ALA A 409 -2.23 12.99 9.61
CA ALA A 409 -1.29 11.88 9.61
C ALA A 409 -0.01 12.33 8.90
N VAL A 410 0.90 12.86 9.72
CA VAL A 410 2.28 13.14 9.37
C VAL A 410 2.82 11.94 8.55
N PRO A 411 3.33 12.15 7.32
CA PRO A 411 3.92 11.07 6.54
C PRO A 411 5.00 10.44 7.42
N ALA A 412 5.12 9.11 7.43
CA ALA A 412 6.08 8.38 8.26
C ALA A 412 7.43 9.09 8.28
N ARG A 413 7.62 9.97 9.28
CA ARG A 413 8.76 10.86 9.34
C ARG A 413 9.91 9.93 9.64
N ARG A 414 11.02 10.09 8.90
CA ARG A 414 12.35 9.71 9.39
C ARG A 414 12.36 10.00 10.88
N ARG A 415 12.69 9.02 11.73
CA ARG A 415 12.65 9.13 13.20
C ARG A 415 13.34 10.45 13.56
N ASP A 416 12.53 11.48 13.85
CA ASP A 416 13.03 12.83 14.02
C ASP A 416 13.39 12.98 15.49
N PHE A 417 14.67 12.81 15.75
CA PHE A 417 15.26 12.93 17.07
C PHE A 417 15.53 14.40 17.45
N GLY A 418 15.33 15.36 16.54
CA GLY A 418 15.76 16.76 16.69
C GLY A 418 15.06 17.55 17.81
N ARG A 419 13.92 17.05 18.30
CA ARG A 419 13.13 17.68 19.38
C ARG A 419 13.46 17.20 20.80
N PHE A 420 14.19 16.08 20.95
CA PHE A 420 14.56 15.56 22.26
C PHE A 420 15.87 16.16 22.71
N ARG A 421 16.08 16.26 24.02
CA ARG A 421 17.39 16.61 24.54
C ARG A 421 18.37 15.49 24.19
N ARG A 422 19.37 15.80 23.37
CA ARG A 422 20.43 14.88 22.96
C ARG A 422 21.69 15.17 23.77
N VAL A 423 22.21 14.13 24.41
CA VAL A 423 23.48 14.16 25.14
C VAL A 423 24.34 12.98 24.70
N THR A 424 25.66 13.15 24.75
CA THR A 424 26.61 12.09 24.40
C THR A 424 27.17 11.50 25.68
N SER A 425 27.15 10.17 25.83
CA SER A 425 27.75 9.50 26.99
C SER A 425 29.29 9.58 26.95
N PRO A 426 29.98 9.31 28.07
CA PRO A 426 31.46 9.28 28.11
C PRO A 426 32.08 8.34 27.07
N ASP A 427 31.41 7.23 26.76
CA ASP A 427 31.88 6.25 25.76
C ASP A 427 31.35 6.54 24.33
N GLY A 428 30.83 7.74 24.08
CA GLY A 428 30.40 8.18 22.75
C GLY A 428 29.01 7.72 22.30
N PHE A 429 28.20 7.13 23.19
CA PHE A 429 26.83 6.73 22.83
C PHE A 429 25.91 7.94 22.76
N THR A 430 25.00 7.93 21.79
CA THR A 430 23.95 8.95 21.72
C THR A 430 22.83 8.62 22.69
N VAL A 431 22.54 9.54 23.61
CA VAL A 431 21.50 9.40 24.64
C VAL A 431 20.44 10.50 24.44
N TYR A 432 19.17 10.11 24.49
CA TYR A 432 18.03 11.00 24.36
C TYR A 432 17.22 11.02 25.65
N VAL A 433 16.73 12.20 26.03
CA VAL A 433 15.90 12.38 27.23
C VAL A 433 14.57 13.04 26.84
N GLY A 434 13.46 12.44 27.27
CA GLY A 434 12.14 13.05 27.23
C GLY A 434 11.90 13.93 28.47
N ARG A 435 11.45 15.17 28.26
CA ARG A 435 11.30 16.18 29.33
C ARG A 435 9.87 16.38 29.82
N ASN A 436 8.91 15.70 29.19
CA ASN A 436 7.49 15.76 29.53
C ASN A 436 6.79 14.46 29.10
N ALA A 437 5.58 14.22 29.60
CA ALA A 437 4.83 12.99 29.35
C ALA A 437 4.66 12.68 27.84
N ARG A 438 4.43 13.71 27.01
CA ARG A 438 4.29 13.55 25.56
C ARG A 438 5.60 13.14 24.89
N GLU A 439 6.73 13.75 25.28
CA GLU A 439 8.06 13.38 24.81
C GLU A 439 8.44 11.96 25.28
N ASN A 440 8.10 11.59 26.51
CA ASN A 440 8.37 10.27 27.09
C ASN A 440 7.66 9.14 26.31
N ASP A 441 6.36 9.30 26.07
CA ASP A 441 5.56 8.34 25.30
C ASP A 441 6.09 8.20 23.87
N GLU A 442 6.48 9.31 23.26
CA GLU A 442 6.99 9.32 21.90
C GLU A 442 8.39 8.69 21.80
N LEU A 443 9.29 8.98 22.76
CA LEU A 443 10.62 8.40 22.82
C LEU A 443 10.57 6.88 22.98
N THR A 444 9.62 6.40 23.81
CA THR A 444 9.50 4.99 24.19
C THR A 444 8.76 4.17 23.14
N PHE A 445 7.60 4.64 22.68
CA PHE A 445 6.70 3.83 21.87
C PHE A 445 6.78 4.12 20.37
N ARG A 446 7.39 5.24 19.94
CA ARG A 446 7.49 5.59 18.50
C ARG A 446 8.91 5.62 17.98
N ILE A 447 9.90 5.92 18.84
CA ILE A 447 11.25 6.24 18.40
C ILE A 447 12.27 5.15 18.76
N ALA A 448 12.15 4.54 19.95
CA ALA A 448 13.00 3.45 20.38
C ALA A 448 13.05 2.31 19.34
N GLY A 449 14.26 1.84 19.04
CA GLY A 449 14.51 0.62 18.29
C GLY A 449 14.52 -0.60 19.20
N ASP A 450 14.46 -1.78 18.59
CA ASP A 450 14.50 -3.08 19.26
C ASP A 450 15.82 -3.35 20.01
N SER A 451 16.91 -2.71 19.59
CA SER A 451 18.22 -2.88 20.21
C SER A 451 18.59 -1.80 21.21
N ASP A 452 17.81 -0.72 21.35
CA ASP A 452 18.15 0.41 22.21
C ASP A 452 17.88 0.10 23.69
N PHE A 453 18.63 0.76 24.58
CA PHE A 453 18.44 0.61 26.02
C PHE A 453 17.58 1.75 26.57
N TRP A 454 16.62 1.40 27.42
CA TRP A 454 15.68 2.35 28.01
C TRP A 454 15.84 2.39 29.53
N PHE A 455 15.77 3.59 30.10
CA PHE A 455 15.97 3.87 31.52
C PHE A 455 14.87 4.80 32.05
N HIS A 456 14.49 4.57 33.31
CA HIS A 456 13.55 5.37 34.09
C HIS A 456 13.76 5.11 35.59
N ALA A 457 13.47 6.10 36.43
CA ALA A 457 13.58 5.97 37.88
C ALA A 457 12.46 5.08 38.46
N ALA A 458 12.83 3.97 39.08
CA ALA A 458 11.86 2.99 39.57
C ALA A 458 10.94 3.55 40.65
N GLY A 459 9.62 3.45 40.44
CA GLY A 459 8.61 3.78 41.45
C GLY A 459 8.28 5.27 41.60
N VAL A 460 8.85 6.16 40.77
CA VAL A 460 8.59 7.60 40.81
C VAL A 460 8.31 8.18 39.41
N PRO A 461 7.50 9.24 39.26
CA PRO A 461 7.38 9.97 38.00
C PRO A 461 8.73 10.58 37.60
N GLY A 462 9.11 10.50 36.32
CA GLY A 462 10.39 11.03 35.83
C GLY A 462 10.53 10.95 34.31
N GLY A 463 11.64 11.47 33.79
CA GLY A 463 12.00 11.46 32.38
C GLY A 463 12.31 10.06 31.86
N HIS A 464 11.89 9.77 30.62
CA HIS A 464 12.33 8.55 29.94
C HIS A 464 13.66 8.82 29.22
N VAL A 465 14.65 7.96 29.45
CA VAL A 465 16.00 8.08 28.86
C VAL A 465 16.26 6.90 27.93
N LEU A 466 16.73 7.18 26.73
CA LEU A 466 17.00 6.18 25.68
C LEU A 466 18.45 6.27 25.21
N VAL A 467 19.20 5.18 25.30
CA VAL A 467 20.57 5.05 24.77
C VAL A 467 20.53 4.30 23.44
N ARG A 468 21.03 4.93 22.37
CA ARG A 468 21.06 4.35 21.03
C ARG A 468 22.09 3.22 20.94
N ASN A 469 21.68 2.07 20.42
CA ASN A 469 22.54 0.91 20.25
C ASN A 469 22.45 0.34 18.82
N PRO A 470 22.93 1.08 17.81
CA PRO A 470 22.91 0.62 16.41
C PRO A 470 23.80 -0.61 16.19
N ALA A 471 24.83 -0.80 17.02
CA ALA A 471 25.75 -1.94 16.98
C ALA A 471 25.19 -3.19 17.66
N ARG A 472 23.94 -3.16 18.17
CA ARG A 472 23.26 -4.29 18.82
C ARG A 472 24.10 -4.98 19.91
N ARG A 473 24.82 -4.18 20.71
CA ARG A 473 25.57 -4.69 21.86
C ARG A 473 24.62 -5.30 22.88
N ARG A 474 25.04 -6.41 23.50
CA ARG A 474 24.28 -7.09 24.55
C ARG A 474 24.18 -6.23 25.82
N ASP A 475 25.29 -5.57 26.17
CA ASP A 475 25.41 -4.76 27.38
C ASP A 475 26.05 -3.39 27.07
N LEU A 476 25.71 -2.38 27.88
CA LEU A 476 26.34 -1.06 27.82
C LEU A 476 27.62 -1.04 28.65
N PRO A 477 28.66 -0.29 28.23
CA PRO A 477 29.81 -0.03 29.09
C PRO A 477 29.37 0.62 30.40
N ALA A 478 30.03 0.24 31.50
CA ALA A 478 29.67 0.72 32.84
C ALA A 478 29.61 2.26 32.98
N PRO A 479 30.50 3.06 32.35
CA PRO A 479 30.39 4.52 32.37
C PRO A 479 29.12 5.03 31.68
N THR A 480 28.79 4.52 30.50
CA THR A 480 27.54 4.85 29.78
C THR A 480 26.28 4.42 30.55
N LEU A 481 26.30 3.24 31.18
CA LEU A 481 25.16 2.76 31.98
C LEU A 481 24.90 3.67 33.18
N ARG A 482 25.95 4.04 33.93
CA ARG A 482 25.84 4.99 35.05
C ARG A 482 25.39 6.37 34.59
N PHE A 483 25.91 6.85 33.46
CA PHE A 483 25.51 8.13 32.88
C PHE A 483 24.01 8.17 32.53
N ALA A 484 23.50 7.12 31.88
CA ALA A 484 22.09 7.02 31.52
C ALA A 484 21.18 6.89 32.75
N ALA A 485 21.60 6.11 33.76
CA ALA A 485 20.88 6.00 35.03
C ALA A 485 20.85 7.32 35.81
N ALA A 486 21.97 8.06 35.86
CA ALA A 486 22.04 9.38 36.48
C ALA A 486 21.15 10.40 35.77
N ALA A 487 21.09 10.35 34.43
CA ALA A 487 20.16 11.17 33.66
C ALA A 487 18.71 10.82 34.01
N ALA A 488 18.34 9.54 34.09
CA ALA A 488 16.98 9.12 34.44
C ALA A 488 16.58 9.44 35.89
N ALA A 489 17.55 9.63 36.79
CA ALA A 489 17.30 10.07 38.16
C ALA A 489 17.20 11.61 38.29
N TRP A 490 17.86 12.35 37.38
CA TRP A 490 17.87 13.81 37.38
C TRP A 490 16.62 14.43 36.74
N TYR A 491 16.12 13.84 35.65
CA TYR A 491 14.91 14.27 34.93
C TYR A 491 13.71 13.43 35.32
#